data_AF-A0A6L4A8G1-F1
#
_entry.id   AF-A0A6L4A8G1-F1
#
_cell.length_a   1.000
_cell.length_b   1.000
_cell.length_c   1.000
_cell.angle_alpha   90.00
_cell.angle_beta   90.00
_cell.angle_gamma   90.00
#
_symmetry.space_group_name_H-M   'P 1'
#
loop_
_entity.id
_entity.type
_entity.pdbx_description
1 polymer ?
#
loop_
_entity_poly.entity_id
_entity_poly.type
_entity_poly.pdbx_seq_one_letter_code
_entity_poly.pdbx_strand_id
1 'polypeptide(L)'
;MQLETTGVSLTSVTLFAPMVGFFILLFLNKLSDERIKWGALITSLITLGFSILLLAQFKSDETGLQSEHIAEWIPTFGIYYHVGIDGI
;
A
#
# COMPACT_ATOMS: atom_id res chain seq x y z
N MET A 1 -11.39 -20.68 13.02
CA MET A 1 -11.35 -19.23 13.31
C MET A 1 -11.61 -18.55 11.99
N GLN A 2 -12.73 -17.85 11.81
CA GLN A 2 -13.06 -17.21 10.53
C GLN A 2 -12.10 -16.04 10.30
N LEU A 3 -11.08 -16.25 9.47
CA LEU A 3 -10.20 -15.19 8.97
C LEU A 3 -10.85 -14.61 7.70
N GLU A 4 -11.87 -13.77 7.89
CA GLU A 4 -12.57 -13.13 6.78
C GLU A 4 -12.14 -11.66 6.65
N THR A 5 -11.10 -11.40 5.86
CA THR A 5 -10.91 -10.13 5.12
C THR A 5 -10.34 -10.41 3.73
N THR A 6 -11.02 -11.23 2.93
CA THR A 6 -10.69 -11.43 1.52
C THR A 6 -11.07 -10.20 0.70
N GLY A 7 -10.16 -9.22 0.62
CA GLY A 7 -10.33 -8.01 -0.18
C GLY A 7 -9.09 -7.13 -0.17
N VAL A 8 -8.96 -6.25 -1.17
CA VAL A 8 -7.89 -5.25 -1.21
C VAL A 8 -8.09 -4.24 -0.07
N SER A 9 -7.09 -4.06 0.80
CA SER A 9 -7.12 -3.02 1.84
C SER A 9 -6.41 -1.76 1.40
N LEU A 10 -6.78 -0.61 1.98
CA LEU A 10 -6.11 0.65 1.71
C LEU A 10 -4.63 0.62 2.15
N THR A 11 -4.31 -0.05 3.26
CA THR A 11 -2.92 -0.30 3.68
C THR A 11 -2.11 -0.99 2.59
N SER A 12 -2.66 -2.07 2.00
CA SER A 12 -1.98 -2.79 0.93
C SER A 12 -1.84 -1.94 -0.34
N VAL A 13 -2.88 -1.17 -0.70
CA VAL A 13 -2.80 -0.23 -1.84
C VAL A 13 -1.71 0.80 -1.62
N THR A 14 -1.68 1.43 -0.44
CA THR A 14 -0.65 2.44 -0.10
C THR A 14 0.75 1.83 -0.11
N LEU A 15 0.92 0.61 0.43
CA LEU A 15 2.19 -0.10 0.45
C LEU A 15 2.74 -0.40 -0.95
N PHE A 16 1.86 -0.82 -1.87
CA PHE A 16 2.25 -1.22 -3.22
C PHE A 16 2.16 -0.10 -4.28
N ALA A 17 1.55 1.04 -3.97
CA ALA A 17 1.42 2.16 -4.90
C ALA A 17 2.76 2.65 -5.48
N PRO A 18 3.87 2.78 -4.70
CA PRO A 18 5.17 3.15 -5.26
C PRO A 18 5.71 2.14 -6.29
N MET A 19 5.39 0.85 -6.14
CA MET A 19 5.82 -0.18 -7.08
C MET A 19 5.18 0.01 -8.46
N VAL A 20 3.92 0.47 -8.53
CA VAL A 20 3.28 0.81 -9.80
C VAL A 20 4.06 1.91 -10.52
N GLY A 21 4.44 2.98 -9.80
CA GLY A 21 5.27 4.03 -10.37
C GLY A 21 6.66 3.56 -10.78
N PHE A 22 7.28 2.67 -10.00
CA PHE A 22 8.53 2.01 -10.40
C PHE A 22 8.39 1.30 -11.75
N PHE A 23 7.35 0.48 -11.94
CA PHE A 23 7.12 -0.20 -13.21
C PHE A 23 6.86 0.78 -14.35
N ILE A 24 6.11 1.86 -14.13
CA ILE A 24 5.91 2.92 -15.13
C ILE A 24 7.26 3.54 -15.52
N LEU A 25 8.09 3.90 -14.54
CA LEU A 25 9.39 4.53 -14.76
C LEU A 25 10.38 3.62 -15.50
N LEU A 26 10.33 2.29 -15.29
CA LEU A 26 11.17 1.34 -16.04
C LEU A 26 10.99 1.46 -17.56
N PHE A 27 9.76 1.69 -18.03
CA PHE A 27 9.48 1.85 -19.46
C PHE A 27 9.75 3.27 -19.97
N LEU A 28 9.91 4.24 -19.07
CA LEU A 28 10.27 5.63 -19.39
C LEU A 28 11.79 5.83 -19.50
N ASN A 29 12.63 4.80 -19.31
CA ASN A 29 14.09 4.95 -19.24
C ASN A 29 14.75 5.56 -20.50
N LYS A 30 14.08 5.51 -21.66
CA LYS A 30 14.55 6.08 -22.92
C LYS A 30 14.19 7.57 -23.09
N LEU A 31 13.54 8.16 -22.09
CA LEU A 31 13.10 9.55 -22.09
C LEU A 31 14.08 10.45 -21.33
N SER A 32 13.88 11.77 -21.44
CA SER A 32 14.71 12.75 -20.71
C SER A 32 14.60 12.59 -19.20
N ASP A 33 15.68 12.93 -18.49
CA ASP A 33 15.74 12.96 -17.02
C ASP A 33 14.57 13.73 -16.39
N GLU A 34 14.12 14.79 -17.04
CA GLU A 34 12.97 15.58 -16.61
C GLU A 34 11.67 14.75 -16.53
N ARG A 35 11.41 13.90 -17.51
CA ARG A 35 10.20 13.06 -17.54
C ARG A 35 10.22 12.00 -16.45
N ILE A 36 11.41 11.44 -16.16
CA ILE A 36 11.60 10.49 -15.06
C ILE A 36 11.34 11.18 -13.72
N LYS A 37 11.88 12.39 -13.51
CA LYS A 37 11.66 13.19 -12.29
C LYS A 37 10.18 13.49 -12.06
N TRP A 38 9.48 13.94 -13.10
CA TRP A 38 8.03 14.19 -13.02
C TRP A 38 7.24 12.91 -12.75
N GLY A 39 7.57 11.79 -13.39
CA GLY A 39 6.93 10.50 -13.12
C GLY A 39 7.11 10.02 -11.68
N ALA A 40 8.32 10.18 -11.13
CA ALA A 40 8.60 9.86 -9.72
C ALA A 40 7.85 10.78 -8.75
N LEU A 41 7.78 12.08 -9.05
CA LEU A 41 7.04 13.06 -8.24
C LEU A 41 5.54 12.75 -8.24
N ILE A 42 4.94 12.51 -9.40
CA ILE A 42 3.51 12.18 -9.52
C ILE A 42 3.21 10.89 -8.75
N THR A 43 4.03 9.85 -8.89
CA THR A 43 3.89 8.60 -8.13
C THR A 43 3.93 8.85 -6.63
N SER A 44 4.88 9.67 -6.17
CA SER A 44 5.04 10.01 -4.75
C SER A 44 3.83 10.79 -4.22
N LEU A 45 3.30 11.73 -4.99
CA LEU A 45 2.10 12.50 -4.63
C LEU A 45 0.85 11.61 -4.58
N ILE A 46 0.69 10.67 -5.51
CA ILE A 46 -0.41 9.70 -5.49
C ILE A 46 -0.32 8.81 -4.25
N THR A 47 0.88 8.29 -3.95
CA THR A 47 1.12 7.46 -2.75
C THR A 47 0.81 8.25 -1.48
N LEU A 48 1.27 9.50 -1.39
CA LEU A 48 0.96 10.40 -0.29
C LEU A 48 -0.55 10.64 -0.16
N GLY A 49 -1.27 10.78 -1.28
CA GLY A 49 -2.72 10.87 -1.30
C GLY A 49 -3.40 9.66 -0.65
N PHE A 50 -2.93 8.45 -0.95
CA PHE A 50 -3.43 7.23 -0.28
C PHE A 50 -3.07 7.20 1.20
N SER A 51 -1.87 7.62 1.59
CA SER A 51 -1.47 7.76 3.01
C SER A 51 -2.36 8.75 3.76
N ILE A 52 -2.72 9.90 3.16
CA ILE A 52 -3.62 10.88 3.76
C ILE A 52 -5.04 10.31 3.90
N LEU A 53 -5.53 9.60 2.88
CA LEU A 53 -6.84 8.95 2.94
C LEU A 53 -6.89 7.89 4.04
N LEU A 54 -5.80 7.17 4.23
CA LEU A 54 -5.62 6.18 5.28
C LEU A 54 -5.61 6.84 6.67
N LEU A 55 -4.89 7.95 6.83
CA LEU A 55 -4.92 8.75 8.05
C LEU A 55 -6.31 9.33 8.35
N ALA A 56 -7.03 9.80 7.33
CA ALA A 56 -8.37 10.38 7.48
C ALA A 56 -9.44 9.35 7.91
N GLN A 57 -9.22 8.07 7.63
CA GLN A 57 -10.09 6.97 8.05
C GLN A 57 -9.63 6.30 9.36
N PHE A 58 -8.46 6.66 9.87
CA PHE A 58 -7.92 6.10 11.10
C PHE A 58 -8.69 6.58 12.32
N LYS A 59 -9.05 5.66 13.21
CA LYS A 59 -9.78 5.94 14.43
C LYS A 59 -8.86 5.84 15.63
N SER A 60 -8.36 6.97 16.12
CA SER A 60 -7.41 6.98 17.24
C SER A 60 -7.98 6.48 18.58
N ASP A 61 -9.31 6.37 18.68
CA ASP A 61 -10.03 5.84 19.83
C ASP A 61 -10.16 4.30 19.83
N GLU A 62 -9.89 3.64 18.70
CA GLU A 62 -9.92 2.18 18.58
C GLU A 62 -8.52 1.58 18.76
N THR A 63 -8.38 0.63 19.68
CA THR A 63 -7.13 -0.09 19.93
C THR A 63 -6.99 -1.29 19.00
N GLY A 64 -5.78 -1.50 18.47
CA GLY A 64 -5.45 -2.64 17.60
C GLY A 64 -4.98 -2.19 16.22
N LEU A 65 -4.69 -3.17 15.37
CA LEU A 65 -4.39 -2.90 13.96
C LEU A 65 -5.67 -2.47 13.24
N GLN A 66 -5.55 -1.49 12.36
CA GLN A 66 -6.64 -0.99 11.51
C GLN A 66 -6.30 -1.17 10.04
N SER A 67 -7.33 -1.11 9.18
CA SER A 67 -7.20 -1.33 7.72
C SER A 67 -6.42 -2.62 7.39
N GLU A 68 -6.73 -3.68 8.12
CA GLU A 68 -6.03 -4.95 8.04
C GLU A 68 -6.31 -5.69 6.73
N HIS A 69 -5.28 -6.31 6.19
CA HIS A 69 -5.38 -7.26 5.09
C HIS A 69 -4.75 -8.57 5.54
N ILE A 70 -5.55 -9.63 5.50
CA ILE A 70 -5.12 -10.98 5.86
C ILE A 70 -5.31 -11.86 4.62
N ALA A 71 -4.21 -12.32 4.06
CA ALA A 71 -4.20 -13.25 2.93
C ALA A 71 -3.32 -14.45 3.22
N GLU A 72 -3.74 -15.62 2.75
CA GLU A 72 -2.90 -16.81 2.80
C GLU A 72 -1.68 -16.64 1.90
N TRP A 73 -0.48 -16.84 2.43
CA TRP A 73 0.75 -16.79 1.64
C TRP A 73 1.34 -18.19 1.43
N ILE A 74 1.56 -18.94 2.51
CA ILE A 74 2.01 -20.34 2.43
C ILE A 74 1.16 -21.20 3.39
N PRO A 75 -0.02 -21.67 2.93
CA PRO A 75 -1.00 -22.35 3.79
C PRO A 75 -0.45 -23.59 4.50
N THR A 76 0.43 -24.36 3.84
CA THR A 76 1.03 -25.58 4.40
C THR A 76 1.80 -25.33 5.69
N PHE A 77 2.33 -24.11 5.87
CA PHE A 77 3.05 -23.71 7.09
C PHE A 77 2.22 -22.78 7.99
N GLY A 78 0.95 -22.51 7.65
CA GLY A 78 0.13 -21.54 8.37
C GLY A 78 0.67 -20.11 8.27
N ILE A 79 1.33 -19.75 7.16
CA ILE A 79 1.89 -18.41 6.94
C ILE A 79 0.88 -17.53 6.21
N TYR A 80 0.61 -16.36 6.81
CA TYR A 80 -0.29 -15.35 6.29
C TYR A 80 0.46 -14.05 6.02
N TYR A 81 0.11 -13.38 4.93
CA TYR A 81 0.36 -11.96 4.77
C TYR A 81 -0.67 -11.21 5.60
N HIS A 82 -0.25 -10.74 6.77
CA HIS A 82 -1.07 -9.97 7.70
C HIS A 82 -0.44 -8.59 7.83
N VAL A 83 -1.08 -7.60 7.23
CA VAL A 83 -0.64 -6.20 7.31
C VAL A 83 -1.77 -5.32 7.82
N GLY A 84 -1.43 -4.33 8.63
CA GLY A 84 -2.33 -3.30 9.12
C GLY A 84 -1.50 -2.11 9.59
N ILE A 85 -2.19 -1.07 10.02
CA ILE A 85 -1.57 0.13 10.60
C ILE A 85 -1.97 0.24 12.07
N ASP A 86 -1.07 0.76 12.90
CA ASP A 86 -1.39 1.22 14.25
C ASP A 86 -1.08 2.73 14.38
N GLY A 87 -1.29 3.28 15.57
CA GLY A 87 -1.15 4.71 15.83
C GLY A 87 0.24 5.18 16.25
N ILE A 88 1.28 4.33 16.13
CA ILE A 88 2.68 4.64 16.49
C ILE A 88 3.39 5.24 15.28
#